data_AF-A0A1R4IAU4-F1
#
_entry.id   AF-A0A1R4IAU4-F1
#
_cell.length_a   1.000
_cell.length_b   1.000
_cell.length_c   1.000
_cell.angle_alpha   90.00
_cell.angle_beta   90.00
_cell.angle_gamma   90.00
#
_symmetry.space_group_name_H-M   'P 1'
#
loop_
_entity.id
_entity.type
_entity.pdbx_description
1 polymer ?
#
loop_
_entity_poly.entity_id
_entity_poly.type
_entity_poly.pdbx_seq_one_letter_code
_entity_poly.pdbx_strand_id
1 'polypeptide(L)'
;MTEPAKATQRAGAGHRQPTHGRIVAELSFGFWRFLLSRRYLTTLWIPALQNAFPNTDLDANSLQRSIENDDQQLHFLRNRAAHPEPLLRRDLHDDLDRARRVMTCISPVARNWLDERQLVSDVVAERP
;
A
#
# COMPACT_ATOMS: atom_id res chain seq x y z
N MET A 1 6.33 21.78 -7.15
CA MET A 1 5.69 21.68 -5.82
C MET A 1 5.45 20.21 -5.51
N THR A 2 5.91 19.73 -4.35
CA THR A 2 5.79 18.31 -3.93
C THR A 2 4.33 17.97 -3.59
N GLU A 3 3.99 16.67 -3.61
CA GLU A 3 2.62 16.23 -3.31
C GLU A 3 2.16 16.60 -1.88
N PRO A 4 3.00 16.49 -0.82
CA PRO A 4 2.62 16.98 0.51
C PRO A 4 2.30 18.47 0.54
N ALA A 5 3.04 19.30 -0.21
CA ALA A 5 2.77 20.74 -0.28
C ALA A 5 1.41 21.03 -0.94
N LYS A 6 1.06 20.28 -2.00
CA LYS A 6 -0.27 20.35 -2.63
C LYS A 6 -1.37 19.88 -1.68
N ALA A 7 -1.14 18.78 -0.96
CA ALA A 7 -2.10 18.26 0.02
C ALA A 7 -2.35 19.26 1.16
N THR A 8 -1.30 19.91 1.69
CA THR A 8 -1.44 20.99 2.66
C THR A 8 -2.24 22.16 2.13
N GLN A 9 -2.01 22.56 0.87
CA GLN A 9 -2.77 23.64 0.24
C GLN A 9 -4.27 23.28 0.10
N ARG A 10 -4.59 22.06 -0.32
CA ARG A 10 -5.99 21.58 -0.42
C ARG A 10 -6.65 21.46 0.94
N ALA A 11 -5.93 20.93 1.93
CA ALA A 11 -6.41 20.82 3.31
C ALA A 11 -6.70 22.19 3.95
N GLY A 12 -5.97 23.24 3.53
CA GLY A 12 -6.19 24.62 3.95
C GLY A 12 -7.26 25.38 3.17
N ALA A 13 -7.83 24.80 2.11
CA ALA A 13 -8.85 25.45 1.30
C ALA A 13 -10.11 25.73 2.15
N GLY A 14 -10.63 26.96 2.04
CA GLY A 14 -11.82 27.42 2.77
C GLY A 14 -11.55 27.97 4.18
N HIS A 15 -10.42 28.63 4.42
CA HIS A 15 -10.06 29.30 5.69
C HIS A 15 -10.01 28.37 6.92
N ARG A 16 -9.78 27.07 6.71
CA ARG A 16 -9.59 26.10 7.80
C ARG A 16 -8.11 25.83 7.98
N GLN A 17 -7.65 25.79 9.23
CA GLN A 17 -6.30 25.33 9.57
C GLN A 17 -6.12 23.89 9.06
N PRO A 18 -5.10 23.59 8.23
CA PRO A 18 -4.86 22.25 7.74
C PRO A 18 -4.41 21.35 8.91
N THR A 19 -5.27 20.41 9.31
CA THR A 19 -4.93 19.40 10.33
C THR A 19 -4.16 18.26 9.69
N HIS A 20 -3.35 17.54 10.49
CA HIS A 20 -2.59 16.40 10.01
C HIS A 20 -3.47 15.36 9.29
N GLY A 21 -4.59 14.98 9.89
CA GLY A 21 -5.53 14.03 9.29
C GLY A 21 -6.13 14.52 7.97
N ARG A 22 -6.37 15.83 7.82
CA ARG A 22 -6.87 16.41 6.56
C ARG A 22 -5.79 16.42 5.48
N ILE A 23 -4.54 16.70 5.83
CA ILE A 23 -3.43 16.61 4.89
C ILE A 23 -3.28 15.17 4.38
N VAL A 24 -3.34 14.20 5.29
CA VAL A 24 -3.25 12.77 4.95
C VAL A 24 -4.38 12.35 3.99
N ALA A 25 -5.60 12.85 4.22
CA ALA A 25 -6.76 12.58 3.36
C ALA A 25 -6.66 13.19 1.95
N GLU A 26 -5.86 14.24 1.78
CA GLU A 26 -5.66 14.93 0.49
C GLU A 26 -4.49 14.34 -0.34
N LEU A 27 -3.78 13.34 0.20
CA LEU A 27 -2.72 12.64 -0.50
C LEU A 27 -3.33 11.69 -1.55
N SER A 28 -2.83 11.78 -2.78
CA SER A 28 -3.24 10.86 -3.84
C SER A 28 -2.79 9.42 -3.54
N PHE A 29 -3.50 8.43 -4.08
CA PHE A 29 -3.10 7.02 -3.92
C PHE A 29 -1.67 6.76 -4.44
N GLY A 30 -1.28 7.42 -5.54
CA GLY A 30 0.07 7.34 -6.10
C GLY A 30 1.15 7.86 -5.15
N PHE A 31 0.84 8.82 -4.26
CA PHE A 31 1.79 9.28 -3.24
C PHE A 31 2.29 8.11 -2.39
N TRP A 32 1.37 7.28 -1.87
CA TRP A 32 1.70 6.16 -0.99
C TRP A 32 2.55 5.10 -1.71
N ARG A 33 2.19 4.79 -2.96
CA ARG A 33 2.96 3.86 -3.82
C ARG A 33 4.41 4.31 -4.03
N PHE A 34 4.64 5.61 -4.25
CA PHE A 34 5.97 6.14 -4.49
C PHE A 34 6.74 6.46 -3.21
N LEU A 35 6.06 6.71 -2.08
CA LEU A 35 6.68 6.88 -0.76
C LEU A 35 7.49 5.64 -0.38
N LEU A 36 7.00 4.45 -0.75
CA LEU A 36 7.64 3.17 -0.48
C LEU A 36 8.85 2.86 -1.40
N SER A 37 9.17 3.75 -2.35
CA SER A 37 10.22 3.48 -3.34
C SER A 37 11.63 3.49 -2.76
N ARG A 38 12.51 2.63 -3.32
CA ARG A 38 13.92 2.50 -2.95
C ARG A 38 14.70 3.80 -3.00
N ARG A 39 14.28 4.78 -3.80
CA ARG A 39 14.90 6.12 -3.84
C ARG A 39 14.91 6.81 -2.46
N TYR A 40 13.99 6.43 -1.58
CA TYR A 40 13.86 6.98 -0.23
C TYR A 40 14.45 6.07 0.85
N LEU A 41 15.26 5.08 0.47
CA LEU A 41 15.82 4.10 1.41
C LEU A 41 16.56 4.79 2.57
N THR A 42 17.52 5.65 2.25
CA THR A 42 18.36 6.32 3.25
C THR A 42 17.68 7.52 3.90
N THR A 43 16.76 8.18 3.20
CA THR A 43 16.17 9.45 3.64
C THR A 43 14.88 9.28 4.43
N LEU A 44 14.09 8.23 4.17
CA LEU A 44 12.80 7.99 4.84
C LEU A 44 12.67 6.57 5.41
N TRP A 45 13.12 5.53 4.70
CA TRP A 45 12.93 4.15 5.16
C TRP A 45 13.71 3.81 6.42
N ILE A 46 15.04 3.97 6.36
CA ILE A 46 15.91 3.69 7.51
C ILE A 46 15.55 4.61 8.69
N PRO A 47 15.30 5.92 8.52
CA PRO A 47 14.96 6.77 9.65
C PRO A 47 13.55 6.57 10.22
N ALA A 48 12.56 6.18 9.40
CA ALA A 48 11.15 6.25 9.81
C ALA A 48 10.22 5.18 9.21
N LEU A 49 10.22 4.93 7.89
CA LEU A 49 9.17 4.10 7.28
C LEU A 49 9.22 2.63 7.71
N GLN A 50 10.40 2.11 8.06
CA GLN A 50 10.51 0.73 8.57
C GLN A 50 9.66 0.51 9.84
N ASN A 51 9.47 1.56 10.65
CA ASN A 51 8.68 1.48 11.88
C ASN A 51 7.18 1.27 11.62
N ALA A 52 6.70 1.50 10.40
CA ALA A 52 5.33 1.19 10.00
C ALA A 52 5.10 -0.31 9.74
N PHE A 53 6.18 -1.11 9.72
CA PHE A 53 6.17 -2.53 9.42
C PHE A 53 6.87 -3.34 10.54
N PRO A 54 6.39 -3.27 11.80
CA PRO A 54 7.14 -3.78 12.95
C PRO A 54 7.14 -5.32 13.07
N ASN A 55 6.34 -6.05 12.31
CA ASN A 55 6.16 -7.49 12.47
C ASN A 55 6.96 -8.29 11.42
N THR A 56 8.27 -8.11 11.42
CA THR A 56 9.18 -8.76 10.46
C THR A 56 10.60 -8.84 11.02
N ASP A 57 11.30 -9.91 10.69
CA ASP A 57 12.72 -10.09 11.05
C ASP A 57 13.68 -9.58 9.96
N LEU A 58 13.13 -9.02 8.87
CA LEU A 58 13.92 -8.48 7.77
C LEU A 58 14.64 -7.19 8.17
N ASP A 59 15.87 -7.03 7.70
CA ASP A 59 16.57 -5.75 7.77
C ASP A 59 15.88 -4.70 6.88
N ALA A 60 16.13 -3.42 7.14
CA ALA A 60 15.48 -2.32 6.44
C ALA A 60 15.61 -2.38 4.90
N ASN A 61 16.72 -2.90 4.35
CA ASN A 61 16.91 -3.01 2.90
C ASN A 61 16.03 -4.12 2.31
N SER A 62 16.06 -5.29 2.94
CA SER A 62 15.28 -6.45 2.52
C SER A 62 13.78 -6.19 2.67
N LEU A 63 13.38 -5.58 3.78
CA LEU A 63 12.00 -5.16 4.06
C LEU A 63 11.51 -4.16 3.01
N GLN A 64 12.28 -3.09 2.76
CA GLN A 64 11.94 -2.09 1.76
C GLN A 64 11.72 -2.73 0.39
N ARG A 65 12.63 -3.62 -0.05
CA ARG A 65 12.53 -4.29 -1.34
C ARG A 65 11.28 -5.18 -1.44
N SER A 66 10.98 -5.92 -0.37
CA SER A 66 9.80 -6.79 -0.30
C SER A 66 8.51 -5.96 -0.38
N ILE A 67 8.38 -4.95 0.48
CA ILE A 67 7.20 -4.09 0.53
C ILE A 67 7.02 -3.32 -0.77
N GLU A 68 8.09 -2.73 -1.33
CA GLU A 68 7.98 -2.03 -2.61
C GLU A 68 7.48 -2.98 -3.69
N ASN A 69 8.06 -4.18 -3.84
CA ASN A 69 7.64 -5.15 -4.86
C ASN A 69 6.17 -5.55 -4.74
N ASP A 70 5.74 -5.95 -3.54
CA ASP A 70 4.36 -6.38 -3.29
C ASP A 70 3.38 -5.23 -3.52
N ASP A 71 3.69 -4.02 -3.06
CA ASP A 71 2.88 -2.83 -3.29
C ASP A 71 2.78 -2.45 -4.78
N GLN A 72 3.84 -2.63 -5.60
CA GLN A 72 3.72 -2.38 -7.04
C GLN A 72 2.70 -3.30 -7.71
N GLN A 73 2.70 -4.58 -7.32
CA GLN A 73 1.79 -5.57 -7.88
C GLN A 73 0.35 -5.28 -7.46
N LEU A 74 0.13 -4.99 -6.19
CA LEU A 74 -1.19 -4.63 -5.66
C LEU A 74 -1.73 -3.34 -6.30
N HIS A 75 -0.88 -2.33 -6.48
CA HIS A 75 -1.24 -1.09 -7.16
C HIS A 75 -1.64 -1.35 -8.62
N PHE A 76 -0.90 -2.22 -9.32
CA PHE A 76 -1.24 -2.63 -10.69
C PHE A 76 -2.58 -3.37 -10.74
N LEU A 77 -2.81 -4.34 -9.85
CA LEU A 77 -4.08 -5.07 -9.75
C LEU A 77 -5.25 -4.10 -9.52
N ARG A 78 -5.12 -3.19 -8.54
CA ARG A 78 -6.14 -2.18 -8.23
C ARG A 78 -6.48 -1.33 -9.44
N ASN A 79 -5.47 -0.91 -10.20
CA ASN A 79 -5.70 -0.11 -11.41
C ASN A 79 -6.39 -0.92 -12.51
N ARG A 80 -6.02 -2.18 -12.71
CA ARG A 80 -6.72 -3.05 -13.67
C ARG A 80 -8.15 -3.36 -13.27
N ALA A 81 -8.43 -3.55 -11.99
CA ALA A 81 -9.80 -3.72 -11.52
C ALA A 81 -10.66 -2.47 -11.77
N ALA A 82 -10.05 -1.27 -11.76
CA ALA A 82 -10.73 -0.02 -12.05
C ALA A 82 -10.89 0.29 -13.55
N HIS A 83 -10.03 -0.26 -14.41
CA HIS A 83 -10.11 -0.11 -15.86
C HIS A 83 -10.57 -1.47 -16.40
N PRO A 84 -11.87 -1.72 -16.61
CA PRO A 84 -12.54 -3.04 -16.78
C PRO A 84 -11.88 -4.00 -17.79
N GLU A 85 -10.67 -4.44 -17.48
CA GLU A 85 -9.79 -5.27 -18.26
C GLU A 85 -9.82 -6.68 -17.66
N PRO A 86 -9.83 -7.72 -18.50
CA PRO A 86 -9.80 -9.09 -17.99
C PRO A 86 -8.54 -9.36 -17.16
N LEU A 87 -8.73 -9.90 -15.95
CA LEU A 87 -7.68 -10.42 -15.07
C LEU A 87 -7.35 -11.90 -15.35
N LEU A 88 -7.82 -12.44 -16.49
CA LEU A 88 -7.84 -13.88 -16.78
C LEU A 88 -6.47 -14.57 -16.69
N ARG A 89 -5.38 -13.87 -16.99
CA ARG A 89 -3.99 -14.39 -16.99
C ARG A 89 -3.18 -14.03 -15.74
N ARG A 90 -3.78 -13.32 -14.77
CA ARG A 90 -3.10 -12.93 -13.54
C ARG A 90 -3.35 -13.98 -12.46
N ASP A 91 -2.31 -14.27 -11.69
CA ASP A 91 -2.41 -15.16 -10.55
C ASP A 91 -2.95 -14.38 -9.34
N LEU A 92 -4.26 -14.50 -9.12
CA LEU A 92 -4.94 -13.84 -8.00
C LEU A 92 -4.62 -14.47 -6.64
N HIS A 93 -4.09 -15.70 -6.62
CA HIS A 93 -3.63 -16.34 -5.38
C HIS A 93 -2.32 -15.68 -4.92
N ASP A 94 -1.36 -15.51 -5.83
CA ASP A 94 -0.13 -14.76 -5.54
C ASP A 94 -0.42 -13.31 -5.14
N ASP A 95 -1.39 -12.64 -5.79
CA ASP A 95 -1.82 -11.30 -5.36
C ASP A 95 -2.40 -11.25 -3.95
N LEU A 96 -3.23 -12.23 -3.59
CA LEU A 96 -3.76 -12.33 -2.23
C LEU A 96 -2.61 -12.55 -1.26
N ASP A 97 -1.66 -13.45 -1.56
CA ASP A 97 -0.51 -13.70 -0.70
C ASP A 97 0.42 -12.48 -0.57
N ARG A 98 0.55 -11.65 -1.61
CA ARG A 98 1.21 -10.34 -1.53
C ARG A 98 0.52 -9.43 -0.52
N ALA A 99 -0.80 -9.28 -0.62
CA ALA A 99 -1.57 -8.47 0.33
C ALA A 99 -1.41 -9.00 1.76
N ARG A 100 -1.44 -10.32 1.92
CA ARG A 100 -1.22 -10.98 3.21
C ARG A 100 0.16 -10.67 3.79
N ARG A 101 1.24 -10.77 3.00
CA ARG A 101 2.60 -10.45 3.44
C ARG A 101 2.71 -9.00 3.93
N VAL A 102 2.20 -8.05 3.15
CA VAL A 102 2.22 -6.62 3.53
C VAL A 102 1.42 -6.40 4.82
N MET A 103 0.20 -6.94 4.91
CA MET A 103 -0.64 -6.80 6.10
C MET A 103 0.00 -7.43 7.34
N THR A 104 0.62 -8.61 7.20
CA THR A 104 1.35 -9.26 8.30
C THR A 104 2.45 -8.37 8.83
N CYS A 105 3.25 -7.75 7.95
CA CYS A 105 4.32 -6.83 8.36
C CYS A 105 3.78 -5.62 9.15
N ILE A 106 2.60 -5.11 8.79
CA ILE A 106 1.94 -3.99 9.48
C ILE A 106 1.36 -4.44 10.82
N SER A 107 0.51 -5.47 10.83
CA SER A 107 -0.16 -5.97 12.01
C SER A 107 -0.84 -7.32 11.75
N PRO A 108 -0.67 -8.33 12.63
CA PRO A 108 -1.44 -9.57 12.58
C PRO A 108 -2.97 -9.35 12.59
N VAL A 109 -3.43 -8.28 13.26
CA VAL A 109 -4.87 -7.93 13.30
C VAL A 109 -5.35 -7.50 11.91
N ALA A 110 -4.59 -6.67 11.21
CA ALA A 110 -4.92 -6.24 9.85
C ALA A 110 -4.90 -7.44 8.87
N ARG A 111 -3.95 -8.36 9.07
CA ARG A 111 -3.88 -9.60 8.31
C ARG A 111 -5.12 -10.47 8.49
N ASN A 112 -5.57 -10.68 9.72
CA ASN A 112 -6.78 -11.46 10.01
C ASN A 112 -8.03 -10.80 9.42
N TRP A 113 -8.14 -9.48 9.58
CA TRP A 113 -9.24 -8.71 8.99
C TRP A 113 -9.32 -8.86 7.47
N LEU A 114 -8.18 -8.93 6.77
CA LEU A 114 -8.13 -9.20 5.33
C LEU A 114 -8.68 -10.59 5.01
N ASP A 115 -8.27 -11.63 5.76
CA ASP A 115 -8.74 -13.01 5.53
C ASP A 115 -10.24 -13.17 5.70
N GLU A 116 -10.80 -12.53 6.72
CA GLU A 116 -12.22 -12.60 7.04
C GLU A 116 -13.12 -11.95 5.98
N ARG A 117 -12.56 -11.08 5.13
CA ARG A 117 -13.34 -10.20 4.23
C ARG A 117 -13.06 -10.40 2.75
N GLN A 118 -11.90 -10.94 2.41
CA GLN A 118 -11.55 -11.20 1.02
C GLN A 118 -12.43 -12.33 0.47
N LEU A 119 -12.90 -12.17 -0.77
CA LEU A 119 -13.66 -13.19 -1.49
C LEU A 119 -12.81 -13.85 -2.60
N VAL A 120 -11.55 -13.43 -2.72
CA VAL A 120 -10.66 -13.85 -3.81
C VAL A 120 -10.35 -15.34 -3.69
N SER A 121 -10.15 -15.86 -2.47
CA SER A 121 -9.97 -17.29 -2.23
C SER A 121 -11.09 -18.13 -2.83
N ASP A 122 -12.33 -17.71 -2.61
CA ASP A 122 -13.52 -18.49 -2.95
C ASP A 122 -13.75 -18.42 -4.46
N VAL A 123 -13.67 -17.21 -5.03
CA VAL A 123 -13.81 -16.99 -6.47
C VAL A 123 -12.72 -17.70 -7.28
N VAL A 124 -11.49 -17.78 -6.77
CA VAL A 124 -10.40 -18.50 -7.44
C VAL A 124 -10.58 -20.01 -7.31
N ALA A 125 -11.06 -20.52 -6.17
CA ALA A 125 -11.35 -21.94 -5.98
C ALA A 125 -12.51 -22.44 -6.87
N GLU A 126 -13.46 -21.55 -7.19
CA GLU A 126 -14.59 -21.84 -8.08
C GLU A 126 -14.26 -21.73 -9.58
N ARG A 127 -13.05 -21.29 -9.96
CA ARG A 127 -12.64 -21.28 -11.38
C ARG A 127 -12.45 -22.73 -11.87
N PRO A 128 -13.20 -23.18 -12.89
CA PRO A 128 -13.08 -24.52 -13.45
C PRO A 128 -11.76 -24.76 -14.19
#